data_AF-A0A2V8NUX5-F1
#
_entry.id   AF-A0A2V8NUX5-F1
#
_cell.length_a   1.000
_cell.length_b   1.000
_cell.length_c   1.000
_cell.angle_alpha   90.00
_cell.angle_beta   90.00
_cell.angle_gamma   90.00
#
_symmetry.space_group_name_H-M   'P 1'
#
loop_
_entity.id
_entity.type
_entity.pdbx_description
1 polymer ?
#
loop_
_entity_poly.entity_id
_entity_poly.type
_entity_poly.pdbx_seq_one_letter_code
_entity_poly.pdbx_strand_id
1 'polypeptide(L)'
;GEFGSATTTFDVAARARALRDVAENPILNQQEVNRVFVLAQYFDYLRRNANTTPDSDYTGYDFWLTKLNQFNGNYNQAEMVKAFITSTEYRQRFGP
;
A
#
# COMPACT_ATOMS: atom_id res chain seq x y z
N GLY A 1 -27.36 16.52 10.72
CA GLY A 1 -26.02 16.34 11.30
C GLY A 1 -25.82 14.86 11.56
N GLU A 2 -24.62 14.35 11.23
CA GLU A 2 -24.22 12.93 11.34
C GLU A 2 -24.43 12.33 12.75
N PHE A 3 -24.56 13.19 13.77
CA PHE A 3 -24.82 12.84 15.16
C PHE A 3 -26.24 13.23 15.63
N GLY A 4 -27.22 13.18 14.74
CA GLY A 4 -28.62 13.48 15.06
C GLY A 4 -29.12 12.62 16.22
N SER A 5 -29.20 13.23 17.41
CA SER A 5 -29.59 12.65 18.70
C SER A 5 -28.57 11.75 19.43
N ALA A 6 -27.37 11.52 18.92
CA ALA A 6 -26.35 10.77 19.65
C ALA A 6 -25.67 11.70 20.68
N THR A 7 -26.13 11.65 21.94
CA THR A 7 -25.67 12.56 22.99
C THR A 7 -24.21 12.33 23.41
N THR A 8 -23.64 11.15 23.08
CA THR A 8 -22.26 10.77 23.46
C THR A 8 -21.68 9.70 22.52
N THR A 9 -20.35 9.51 22.56
CA THR A 9 -19.62 8.44 21.85
C THR A 9 -19.95 7.02 22.33
N PHE A 10 -20.88 6.84 23.28
CA PHE A 10 -21.33 5.55 23.79
C PHE A 10 -22.40 4.87 22.93
N ASP A 11 -22.96 5.57 21.94
CA ASP A 11 -23.92 5.00 20.99
C ASP A 11 -23.21 4.01 20.04
N VAL A 12 -23.40 2.71 20.30
CA VAL A 12 -22.81 1.61 19.51
C VAL A 12 -23.20 1.70 18.03
N ALA A 13 -24.42 2.15 17.71
CA ALA A 13 -24.87 2.28 16.33
C ALA A 13 -24.25 3.49 15.64
N ALA A 14 -24.00 4.59 16.36
CA ALA A 14 -23.24 5.73 15.84
C ALA A 14 -21.78 5.36 15.59
N ARG A 15 -21.14 4.61 16.50
CA ARG A 15 -19.77 4.09 16.33
C ARG A 15 -19.65 3.13 15.15
N ALA A 16 -20.60 2.19 15.02
CA ALA A 16 -20.60 1.23 13.92
C ALA A 16 -20.72 1.92 12.55
N ARG A 17 -21.52 2.99 12.46
CA ARG A 17 -21.63 3.83 11.26
C ARG A 17 -20.34 4.59 10.98
N ALA A 18 -19.79 5.30 11.96
CA ALA A 18 -18.51 5.99 11.79
C ALA A 18 -17.36 5.04 11.37
N LEU A 19 -17.30 3.83 11.94
CA LEU A 19 -16.33 2.82 11.53
C LEU A 19 -16.56 2.31 10.11
N ARG A 20 -17.82 2.14 9.69
CA ARG A 20 -18.18 1.79 8.31
C ARG A 20 -17.78 2.90 7.34
N ASP A 21 -18.08 4.15 7.67
CA ASP A 21 -17.77 5.31 6.82
C ASP A 21 -16.26 5.48 6.63
N VAL A 22 -15.45 5.19 7.67
CA VAL A 22 -13.99 5.15 7.56
C VAL A 22 -13.53 3.98 6.69
N ALA A 23 -14.09 2.78 6.88
CA ALA A 23 -13.72 1.59 6.10
C ALA A 23 -14.10 1.67 4.63
N GLU A 24 -15.23 2.33 4.31
CA GLU A 24 -15.72 2.55 2.95
C GLU A 24 -15.11 3.80 2.30
N ASN A 25 -14.23 4.52 3.01
CA ASN A 25 -13.60 5.72 2.48
C ASN A 25 -12.71 5.37 1.26
N PRO A 26 -13.02 5.89 0.07
CA PRO A 26 -12.31 5.52 -1.16
C PRO A 26 -10.83 5.93 -1.13
N ILE A 27 -10.46 6.97 -0.37
CA ILE A 27 -9.06 7.40 -0.20
C ILE A 27 -8.30 6.37 0.65
N LEU A 28 -8.91 5.92 1.75
CA LEU A 28 -8.32 4.88 2.61
C LEU A 28 -8.14 3.58 1.82
N ASN A 29 -9.17 3.18 1.07
CA ASN A 29 -9.12 2.00 0.21
C ASN A 29 -7.98 2.10 -0.81
N GLN A 30 -7.86 3.23 -1.52
CA GLN A 30 -6.78 3.43 -2.49
C GLN A 30 -5.38 3.37 -1.85
N GLN A 31 -5.20 3.95 -0.65
CA GLN A 31 -3.93 3.91 0.06
C GLN A 31 -3.55 2.50 0.48
N GLU A 32 -4.50 1.72 1.02
CA GLU A 32 -4.27 0.33 1.41
C GLU A 32 -4.02 -0.57 0.20
N VAL A 33 -4.76 -0.40 -0.90
CA VAL A 33 -4.51 -1.11 -2.16
C VAL A 33 -3.11 -0.81 -2.69
N ASN A 34 -2.66 0.46 -2.66
CA ASN A 34 -1.30 0.83 -3.08
C ASN A 34 -0.24 0.13 -2.22
N ARG A 35 -0.42 0.10 -0.90
CA ARG A 35 0.49 -0.58 0.04
C ARG A 35 0.56 -2.08 -0.23
N VAL A 36 -0.58 -2.73 -0.36
CA VAL A 36 -0.68 -4.17 -0.63
C VAL A 36 -0.11 -4.52 -2.00
N PHE A 37 -0.33 -3.68 -3.01
CA PHE A 37 0.23 -3.87 -4.36
C PHE A 37 1.76 -3.84 -4.36
N VAL A 38 2.38 -2.90 -3.63
CA VAL A 38 3.85 -2.86 -3.50
C VAL A 38 4.34 -4.12 -2.80
N LEU A 39 3.70 -4.57 -1.71
CA LEU A 39 4.07 -5.81 -1.01
C LEU A 39 3.94 -7.05 -1.89
N ALA A 40 2.86 -7.17 -2.66
CA ALA A 40 2.65 -8.27 -3.59
C ALA A 40 3.78 -8.37 -4.62
N GLN A 41 4.27 -7.24 -5.14
CA GLN A 41 5.42 -7.23 -6.06
C GLN A 41 6.70 -7.75 -5.40
N TYR A 42 6.95 -7.46 -4.13
CA TYR A 42 8.09 -8.06 -3.40
C TYR A 42 7.93 -9.57 -3.24
N PHE A 43 6.72 -10.06 -2.96
CA PHE A 43 6.47 -11.50 -2.86
C PHE A 43 6.60 -12.22 -4.19
N ASP A 44 5.98 -11.70 -5.25
CA ASP A 44 5.92 -12.36 -6.55
C ASP A 44 7.26 -12.31 -7.29
N TYR A 45 7.94 -11.15 -7.29
CA TYR A 45 9.18 -10.98 -8.04
C TYR A 45 10.45 -11.31 -7.27
N LEU A 46 10.45 -11.13 -5.95
CA LEU A 46 11.67 -11.29 -5.14
C LEU A 46 11.58 -12.45 -4.14
N ARG A 47 10.41 -13.12 -4.03
CA ARG A 47 10.12 -14.22 -3.11
C ARG A 47 10.57 -13.95 -1.67
N ARG A 48 10.45 -12.70 -1.21
CA ARG A 48 10.91 -12.25 0.11
C ARG A 48 9.99 -11.18 0.70
N ASN A 49 10.03 -11.01 2.02
CA ASN A 49 9.42 -9.85 2.68
C ASN A 49 10.17 -8.56 2.32
N ALA A 50 9.46 -7.42 2.40
CA ALA A 50 10.01 -6.08 2.12
C ALA A 50 11.18 -5.65 3.04
N ASN A 51 11.47 -6.41 4.11
CA ASN A 51 12.54 -6.17 5.08
C ASN A 51 13.56 -7.32 5.16
N THR A 52 13.61 -8.19 4.15
CA THR A 52 14.57 -9.29 4.14
C THR A 52 15.85 -8.86 3.45
N THR A 53 16.99 -9.11 4.11
CA THR A 53 18.37 -8.78 3.70
C THR A 53 18.58 -8.88 2.18
N PRO A 54 19.15 -7.85 1.52
CA PRO A 54 19.97 -6.77 2.07
C PRO A 54 19.19 -5.51 2.49
N ASP A 55 17.92 -5.36 2.11
CA ASP A 55 17.04 -4.27 2.56
C ASP A 55 16.50 -4.61 3.96
N SER A 56 17.15 -4.14 5.02
CA SER A 56 16.68 -4.31 6.40
C SER A 56 15.86 -3.12 6.92
N ASP A 57 15.70 -2.08 6.12
CA ASP A 57 15.19 -0.76 6.54
C ASP A 57 13.97 -0.27 5.77
N TYR A 58 13.33 -1.14 4.97
CA TYR A 58 12.15 -0.82 4.15
C TYR A 58 12.35 0.31 3.12
N THR A 59 13.57 0.79 2.90
CA THR A 59 13.83 1.95 2.01
C THR A 59 13.32 1.72 0.60
N GLY A 60 13.47 0.52 0.05
CA GLY A 60 12.91 0.15 -1.25
C GLY A 60 11.38 0.17 -1.27
N TYR A 61 10.73 -0.35 -0.22
CA TYR A 61 9.27 -0.34 -0.09
C TYR A 61 8.72 1.10 -0.03
N ASP A 62 9.32 1.95 0.81
CA ASP A 62 8.89 3.34 0.98
C ASP A 62 9.10 4.16 -0.29
N PHE A 63 10.21 3.92 -1.01
CA PHE A 63 10.45 4.53 -2.32
C PHE A 63 9.34 4.17 -3.31
N TRP A 64 9.02 2.89 -3.44
CA TRP A 64 8.00 2.40 -4.38
C TRP A 64 6.59 2.84 -4.00
N LEU A 65 6.25 2.83 -2.71
CA LEU A 65 4.98 3.34 -2.22
C LEU A 65 4.84 4.85 -2.46
N THR A 66 5.89 5.63 -2.17
CA THR A 66 5.90 7.07 -2.43
C THR A 66 5.71 7.36 -3.91
N LYS A 67 6.43 6.65 -4.78
CA LYS A 67 6.29 6.80 -6.23
C LYS A 67 4.88 6.44 -6.70
N LEU A 68 4.32 5.31 -6.26
CA LEU A 68 2.97 4.90 -6.63
C LEU A 68 1.90 5.93 -6.19
N ASN A 69 2.07 6.50 -5.00
CA ASN A 69 1.19 7.56 -4.51
C ASN A 69 1.30 8.85 -5.33
N GLN A 70 2.50 9.22 -5.80
CA GLN A 70 2.69 10.38 -6.69
C GLN A 70 1.95 10.22 -8.03
N PHE A 71 1.74 9.00 -8.49
CA PHE A 71 0.99 8.67 -9.70
C PHE A 71 -0.45 8.22 -9.41
N ASN A 72 -1.01 8.54 -8.24
CA ASN A 72 -2.38 8.20 -7.85
C ASN A 72 -2.73 6.71 -8.01
N GLY A 73 -1.79 5.80 -7.70
CA GLY A 73 -2.00 4.36 -7.86
C GLY A 73 -1.81 3.84 -9.29
N ASN A 74 -1.44 4.68 -10.25
CA ASN A 74 -1.15 4.25 -11.61
C ASN A 74 0.26 3.62 -11.70
N TYR A 75 0.32 2.30 -11.49
CA TYR A 75 1.57 1.53 -11.50
C TYR A 75 2.30 1.53 -12.85
N ASN A 76 1.57 1.73 -13.95
CA ASN A 76 2.16 1.85 -15.30
C ASN A 76 2.91 3.19 -15.42
N GLN A 77 2.30 4.30 -15.00
CA GLN A 77 2.95 5.61 -14.98
C GLN A 77 4.10 5.67 -13.96
N ALA A 78 3.97 4.97 -12.83
CA ALA A 78 5.03 4.82 -11.85
C ALA A 78 6.20 3.91 -12.32
N GLU A 79 6.08 3.29 -13.51
CA GLU A 79 7.06 2.37 -14.11
C GLU A 79 7.51 1.24 -13.16
N MET A 80 6.64 0.80 -12.24
CA MET A 80 7.05 -0.11 -11.16
C MET A 80 7.50 -1.47 -11.67
N VAL A 81 6.69 -2.12 -12.51
CA VAL A 81 6.95 -3.49 -13.01
C VAL A 81 8.27 -3.53 -13.79
N LYS A 82 8.50 -2.54 -14.66
CA LYS A 82 9.73 -2.42 -15.45
C LYS A 82 10.94 -2.24 -14.55
N ALA A 83 10.84 -1.34 -13.56
CA ALA A 83 11.94 -1.05 -12.68
C ALA A 83 12.30 -2.23 -11.74
N PHE A 84 11.32 -3.02 -11.30
CA PHE A 84 11.57 -4.26 -10.56
C PHE A 84 12.37 -5.27 -11.38
N ILE A 85 12.01 -5.53 -12.64
CA ILE A 85 12.69 -6.50 -13.51
C ILE A 85 14.09 -6.00 -13.95
N THR A 86 14.25 -4.68 -14.14
CA THR A 86 15.54 -4.10 -14.53
C THR A 86 16.48 -3.81 -13.36
N SER A 87 16.00 -3.94 -12.11
CA SER A 87 16.80 -3.64 -10.93
C SER A 87 18.05 -4.53 -10.91
N THR A 88 19.16 -3.95 -10.46
CA THR A 88 20.42 -4.66 -10.31
C THR A 88 20.26 -5.90 -9.44
N GLU A 89 19.41 -5.83 -8.42
CA GLU A 89 19.12 -6.95 -7.51
C GLU A 89 18.35 -8.08 -8.19
N TYR A 90 17.34 -7.78 -9.02
CA TYR A 90 16.63 -8.80 -9.80
C TYR A 90 17.56 -9.47 -10.81
N ARG A 91 18.39 -8.69 -11.52
CA ARG A 91 19.37 -9.22 -12.48
C ARG A 91 20.45 -10.07 -11.81
N GLN A 92 20.93 -9.67 -10.63
CA GLN A 92 21.94 -10.44 -9.89
C GLN A 92 21.40 -11.74 -9.30
N ARG A 93 20.10 -11.81 -8.97
CA ARG A 93 19.49 -13.01 -8.38
C ARG A 93 18.85 -13.95 -9.40
N PHE A 94 18.29 -13.42 -10.49
CA PHE A 94 17.44 -14.18 -11.42
C PHE A 94 17.71 -13.88 -12.91
N GLY A 95 18.73 -13.08 -13.24
CA GLY A 95 19.23 -12.97 -14.61
C GLY A 95 20.00 -14.23 -15.05
N PRO A 96 20.10 -14.51 -16.36
CA PRO A 96 20.91 -15.61 -16.88
C PRO A 96 22.42 -15.43 -16.61
#